data_AF-A0A6V8P894-F1
#
_entry.id   AF-A0A6V8P894-F1
#
_cell.length_a   1.000
_cell.length_b   1.000
_cell.length_c   1.000
_cell.angle_alpha   90.00
_cell.angle_beta   90.00
_cell.angle_gamma   90.00
#
_symmetry.space_group_name_H-M   'P 1'
#
loop_
_entity.id
_entity.type
_entity.pdbx_description
1 polymer ?
#
loop_
_entity_poly.entity_id
_entity_poly.type
_entity_poly.pdbx_seq_one_letter_code
_entity_poly.pdbx_strand_id
1 'polypeptide(L)'
;HYPFSSFRGAARGGMSDLEAEGLIQLPARKRVPPNPLAQPSVPPPLSIDQTPLECGLKDIQPVELRQVRRTPAEPLYRGLMARYHYLGYSQPVGEHLKYVAFAQGRPVACLAWCSAPWHIGCRDRFIGWSPQQRKKNLCLIVNNTRFLILPWVRVPYLASHLLGLSARRLPQDWQNFYGHPL
;
A
#
# COMPACT_ATOMS: atom_id res chain seq x y z
N HIS A 1 1.21 18.42 22.53
CA HIS A 1 2.54 17.80 22.66
C HIS A 1 2.44 16.34 22.22
N TYR A 2 2.93 15.99 21.03
CA TYR A 2 3.00 14.59 20.58
C TYR A 2 4.44 14.09 20.73
N PRO A 3 4.70 12.98 21.43
CA PRO A 3 6.06 12.51 21.65
C PRO A 3 6.59 11.83 20.39
N PHE A 4 7.68 12.39 19.87
CA PHE A 4 8.53 11.79 18.86
C PHE A 4 9.17 10.52 19.42
N SER A 5 8.82 9.37 18.86
CA SER A 5 9.68 8.18 18.93
C SER A 5 9.49 7.34 17.68
N SER A 6 10.47 7.45 16.76
CA SER A 6 10.89 6.43 15.78
C SER A 6 11.40 7.11 14.51
N PHE A 7 12.61 7.64 14.57
CA PHE A 7 13.40 8.00 13.39
C PHE A 7 14.84 7.48 13.56
N ARG A 8 14.99 6.18 13.89
CA ARG A 8 16.30 5.50 13.95
C ARG A 8 16.45 4.34 12.95
N GLY A 9 15.47 4.10 12.10
CA GLY A 9 15.48 2.95 11.17
C GLY A 9 16.16 3.20 9.82
N ALA A 10 16.11 4.43 9.29
CA ALA A 10 16.50 4.69 7.90
C ALA A 10 18.02 4.71 7.66
N ALA A 11 18.83 5.15 8.64
CA ALA A 11 20.28 5.27 8.46
C ALA A 11 21.02 3.91 8.48
N ARG A 12 20.50 2.91 9.21
CA ARG A 12 21.22 1.65 9.43
C ARG A 12 21.10 0.64 8.28
N GLY A 13 20.04 0.75 7.47
CA GLY A 13 19.88 -0.07 6.25
C GLY A 13 21.02 0.18 5.28
N GLY A 14 21.19 1.44 4.85
CA GLY A 14 22.28 1.81 3.95
C GLY A 14 23.68 1.55 4.52
N MET A 15 23.89 1.70 5.83
CA MET A 15 25.16 1.32 6.46
C MET A 15 25.41 -0.20 6.42
N SER A 16 24.37 -1.03 6.50
CA SER A 16 24.53 -2.49 6.41
C SER A 16 24.84 -2.93 4.97
N ASP A 17 24.30 -2.24 3.98
CA ASP A 17 24.61 -2.48 2.56
C ASP A 17 26.07 -2.10 2.25
N LEU A 18 26.54 -0.94 2.76
CA LEU A 18 27.94 -0.52 2.65
C LEU A 18 28.92 -1.47 3.36
N GLU A 19 28.51 -2.08 4.48
CA GLU A 19 29.29 -3.12 5.17
C GLU A 19 29.32 -4.43 4.37
N ALA A 20 28.20 -4.82 3.74
CA ALA A 20 28.14 -6.00 2.88
C ALA A 20 29.01 -5.84 1.61
N GLU A 21 29.13 -4.61 1.12
CA GLU A 21 30.04 -4.25 0.02
C GLU A 21 31.49 -4.03 0.49
N GLY A 22 31.78 -4.18 1.79
CA GLY A 22 33.13 -4.04 2.36
C GLY A 22 33.67 -2.60 2.41
N LEU A 23 32.82 -1.60 2.16
CA LEU A 23 33.20 -0.19 2.11
C LEU A 23 33.35 0.44 3.51
N ILE A 24 32.68 -0.15 4.52
CA ILE A 24 32.79 0.25 5.92
C ILE A 24 32.77 -0.98 6.83
N GLN A 25 33.35 -0.87 8.03
CA GLN A 25 33.24 -1.89 9.07
C GLN A 25 32.37 -1.36 10.22
N LEU A 26 31.22 -1.99 10.48
CA LEU A 26 30.34 -1.56 11.56
C LEU A 26 30.71 -2.25 12.88
N PRO A 27 30.50 -1.59 14.03
CA PRO A 27 30.68 -2.23 15.32
C PRO A 27 29.69 -3.39 15.50
N ALA A 28 30.13 -4.44 16.21
CA ALA A 28 29.36 -5.65 16.44
C ALA A 28 27.92 -5.35 16.91
N ARG A 29 26.95 -5.99 16.24
CA ARG A 29 25.51 -5.78 16.50
C ARG A 29 25.16 -6.26 17.91
N LYS A 30 24.89 -5.33 18.83
CA LYS A 30 24.55 -5.65 20.24
C LYS A 30 23.19 -6.34 20.42
N ARG A 31 22.20 -6.06 19.56
CA ARG A 31 20.86 -6.68 19.55
C ARG A 31 20.28 -6.66 18.14
N VAL A 32 19.65 -7.75 17.72
CA VAL A 32 18.80 -7.80 16.51
C VAL A 32 17.36 -7.90 17.01
N PRO A 33 16.61 -6.79 17.09
CA PRO A 33 15.19 -6.88 17.38
C PRO A 33 14.51 -7.65 16.24
N PRO A 34 13.57 -8.56 16.53
CA PRO A 34 12.77 -9.19 15.48
C PRO A 34 12.10 -8.06 14.69
N ASN A 35 12.41 -7.95 13.40
CA ASN A 35 11.81 -6.93 12.55
C ASN A 35 10.45 -7.47 12.05
N PRO A 36 9.31 -7.00 12.58
CA PRO A 36 8.00 -7.49 12.18
C PRO A 36 7.69 -7.13 10.71
N LEU A 37 8.45 -6.17 10.14
CA LEU A 37 8.33 -5.73 8.75
C LEU A 37 9.16 -6.60 7.78
N ALA A 38 10.12 -7.38 8.28
CA ALA A 38 11.04 -8.18 7.45
C ALA A 38 10.69 -9.67 7.42
N GLN A 39 9.47 -10.05 7.76
CA GLN A 39 9.04 -11.43 7.53
C GLN A 39 8.40 -11.53 6.14
N PRO A 40 9.12 -12.05 5.11
CA PRO A 40 8.47 -12.66 3.97
C PRO A 40 7.80 -13.93 4.48
N SER A 41 6.64 -13.80 5.10
CA SER A 41 5.77 -14.94 5.29
C SER A 41 5.43 -15.42 3.88
N VAL A 42 5.97 -16.56 3.47
CA VAL A 42 5.51 -17.27 2.27
C VAL A 42 3.98 -17.31 2.38
N PRO A 43 3.24 -16.65 1.48
CA PRO A 43 1.81 -16.57 1.64
C PRO A 43 1.24 -17.98 1.65
N PRO A 44 0.25 -18.29 2.49
CA PRO A 44 -0.44 -19.56 2.41
C PRO A 44 -0.96 -19.79 0.98
N PRO A 45 -1.11 -21.05 0.53
CA PRO A 45 -1.73 -21.34 -0.75
C PRO A 45 -3.07 -20.61 -0.85
N LEU A 46 -3.21 -19.78 -1.87
CA LEU A 46 -4.47 -19.09 -2.13
C LEU A 46 -5.26 -19.95 -3.12
N SER A 47 -6.34 -20.57 -2.66
CA SER A 47 -7.32 -21.23 -3.54
C SER A 47 -8.22 -20.15 -4.17
N ILE A 48 -7.73 -19.55 -5.25
CA ILE A 48 -8.45 -18.52 -6.00
C ILE A 48 -8.67 -19.05 -7.41
N ASP A 49 -9.87 -18.83 -7.95
CA ASP A 49 -10.16 -19.07 -9.35
C ASP A 49 -9.26 -18.17 -10.24
N GLN A 50 -8.38 -18.81 -11.02
CA GLN A 50 -7.45 -18.16 -11.95
C GLN A 50 -7.87 -18.34 -13.41
N THR A 51 -9.09 -18.83 -13.68
CA THR A 51 -9.63 -18.99 -15.04
C THR A 51 -9.59 -17.64 -15.77
N PRO A 52 -9.01 -17.55 -16.98
CA PRO A 52 -8.92 -16.27 -17.69
C PRO A 52 -10.25 -15.52 -17.74
N LEU A 53 -10.26 -14.27 -17.28
CA LEU A 53 -11.39 -13.37 -17.31
C LEU A 53 -11.14 -12.32 -18.37
N GLU A 54 -11.54 -12.64 -19.60
CA GLU A 54 -11.37 -11.82 -20.80
C GLU A 54 -12.74 -11.41 -21.32
N CYS A 55 -13.26 -10.29 -20.82
CA CYS A 55 -14.60 -9.81 -21.15
C CYS A 55 -14.69 -8.29 -20.99
N GLY A 56 -15.87 -7.72 -21.29
CA GLY A 56 -16.13 -6.31 -21.06
C GLY A 56 -16.33 -5.99 -19.58
N LEU A 57 -16.08 -4.73 -19.20
CA LEU A 57 -16.33 -4.26 -17.84
C LEU A 57 -17.80 -4.46 -17.42
N LYS A 58 -18.75 -4.35 -18.36
CA LYS A 58 -20.18 -4.53 -18.10
C LYS A 58 -20.52 -5.95 -17.65
N ASP A 59 -19.76 -6.95 -18.10
CA ASP A 59 -20.03 -8.37 -17.83
C ASP A 59 -19.62 -8.78 -16.42
N ILE A 60 -18.77 -7.97 -15.77
CA ILE A 60 -18.25 -8.23 -14.41
C ILE A 60 -18.86 -7.29 -13.37
N GLN A 61 -19.79 -6.43 -13.77
CA GLN A 61 -20.46 -5.53 -12.83
C GLN A 61 -21.51 -6.28 -11.97
N PRO A 62 -21.76 -5.82 -10.74
CA PRO A 62 -21.04 -4.74 -10.06
C PRO A 62 -19.64 -5.17 -9.58
N VAL A 63 -18.68 -4.24 -9.66
CA VAL A 63 -17.34 -4.42 -9.06
C VAL A 63 -17.36 -3.82 -7.66
N GLU A 64 -17.21 -4.66 -6.66
CA GLU A 64 -17.21 -4.27 -5.25
C GLU A 64 -15.80 -4.00 -4.76
N LEU A 65 -15.54 -2.77 -4.32
CA LEU A 65 -14.30 -2.42 -3.65
C LEU A 65 -14.44 -2.58 -2.15
N ARG A 66 -13.79 -3.60 -1.57
CA ARG A 66 -13.86 -3.90 -0.13
C ARG A 66 -12.60 -3.45 0.57
N GLN A 67 -12.75 -2.66 1.63
CA GLN A 67 -11.65 -2.31 2.53
C GLN A 67 -11.31 -3.55 3.37
N VAL A 68 -10.02 -3.92 3.42
CA VAL A 68 -9.59 -5.18 4.04
C VAL A 68 -8.58 -5.01 5.17
N ARG A 69 -8.19 -3.78 5.52
CA ARG A 69 -7.20 -3.59 6.61
C ARG A 69 -7.87 -3.83 7.96
N ARG A 70 -7.21 -4.61 8.82
CA ARG A 70 -7.71 -5.09 10.11
C ARG A 70 -9.02 -5.90 9.98
N THR A 71 -9.18 -6.61 8.87
CA THR A 71 -10.29 -7.56 8.68
C THR A 71 -9.76 -8.97 8.40
N PRO A 72 -10.59 -10.02 8.53
CA PRO A 72 -10.21 -11.38 8.16
C PRO A 72 -9.80 -11.55 6.68
N ALA A 73 -10.11 -10.57 5.82
CA ALA A 73 -9.73 -10.57 4.40
C ALA A 73 -8.35 -9.96 4.15
N GLU A 74 -7.68 -9.36 5.14
CA GLU A 74 -6.33 -8.81 4.96
C GLU A 74 -5.29 -9.83 4.46
N PRO A 75 -5.27 -11.09 4.95
CA PRO A 75 -4.35 -12.12 4.45
C PRO A 75 -4.50 -12.39 2.94
N LEU A 76 -5.71 -12.29 2.38
CA LEU A 76 -5.95 -12.43 0.94
C LEU A 76 -5.17 -11.34 0.17
N TYR A 77 -5.32 -10.08 0.57
CA TYR A 77 -4.58 -8.97 -0.02
C TYR A 77 -3.06 -9.17 0.06
N ARG A 78 -2.56 -9.57 1.25
CA ARG A 78 -1.13 -9.83 1.46
C ARG A 78 -0.62 -10.89 0.51
N GLY A 79 -1.35 -12.01 0.37
CA GLY A 79 -0.95 -13.10 -0.50
C GLY A 79 -1.02 -12.77 -1.98
N LEU A 80 -2.05 -12.04 -2.42
CA LEU A 80 -2.16 -11.56 -3.80
C LEU A 80 -1.02 -10.61 -4.16
N MET A 81 -0.71 -9.64 -3.29
CA MET A 81 0.40 -8.71 -3.51
C MET A 81 1.75 -9.41 -3.50
N ALA A 82 1.99 -10.32 -2.56
CA ALA A 82 3.25 -11.04 -2.46
C ALA A 82 3.53 -11.93 -3.68
N ARG A 83 2.48 -12.53 -4.27
CA ARG A 83 2.61 -13.45 -5.41
C ARG A 83 2.64 -12.75 -6.77
N TYR A 84 1.85 -11.69 -6.95
CA TYR A 84 1.56 -11.16 -8.29
C TYR A 84 1.95 -9.71 -8.51
N HIS A 85 2.22 -8.93 -7.45
CA HIS A 85 2.76 -7.59 -7.63
C HIS A 85 4.28 -7.67 -7.81
N TYR A 86 4.83 -6.98 -8.81
CA TYR A 86 6.25 -7.04 -9.15
C TYR A 86 7.19 -6.58 -8.00
N LEU A 87 6.73 -5.70 -7.11
CA LEU A 87 7.45 -5.31 -5.88
C LEU A 87 7.15 -6.22 -4.67
N GLY A 88 6.35 -7.27 -4.84
CA GLY A 88 5.82 -8.09 -3.76
C GLY A 88 5.00 -7.30 -2.73
N TYR A 89 4.79 -7.92 -1.57
CA TYR A 89 4.13 -7.31 -0.44
C TYR A 89 5.15 -6.66 0.51
N SER A 90 4.97 -5.37 0.75
CA SER A 90 5.60 -4.65 1.86
C SER A 90 4.53 -3.96 2.67
N GLN A 91 4.57 -4.10 3.99
CA GLN A 91 3.65 -3.42 4.89
C GLN A 91 3.77 -1.89 4.73
N PRO A 92 2.70 -1.17 4.38
CA PRO A 92 2.80 0.28 4.29
C PRO A 92 3.04 0.93 5.66
N VAL A 93 3.84 1.99 5.65
CA VAL A 93 4.20 2.80 6.84
C VAL A 93 3.24 3.98 6.93
N GLY A 94 2.82 4.32 8.16
CA GLY A 94 1.84 5.38 8.40
C GLY A 94 0.39 4.91 8.30
N GLU A 95 -0.53 5.85 8.22
CA GLU A 95 -1.95 5.58 7.97
C GLU A 95 -2.13 5.12 6.54
N HIS A 96 -2.96 4.10 6.34
CA HIS A 96 -3.15 3.50 5.05
C HIS A 96 -4.42 2.65 5.01
N LEU A 97 -4.99 2.50 3.82
CA LEU A 97 -6.08 1.59 3.56
C LEU A 97 -5.66 0.59 2.49
N LYS A 98 -6.16 -0.63 2.61
CA LYS A 98 -5.94 -1.74 1.67
C LYS A 98 -7.30 -2.16 1.15
N TYR A 99 -7.37 -2.43 -0.14
CA TYR A 99 -8.60 -2.81 -0.80
C TYR A 99 -8.39 -4.03 -1.69
N VAL A 100 -9.41 -4.88 -1.75
CA VAL A 100 -9.56 -5.93 -2.75
C VAL A 100 -10.83 -5.65 -3.52
N ALA A 101 -10.73 -5.63 -4.85
CA ALA A 101 -11.88 -5.51 -5.73
C ALA A 101 -12.40 -6.90 -6.08
N PHE A 102 -13.72 -7.08 -5.99
CA PHE A 102 -14.41 -8.32 -6.29
C PHE A 102 -15.42 -8.11 -7.42
N ALA A 103 -15.46 -9.04 -8.38
CA ALA A 103 -16.53 -9.17 -9.35
C ALA A 103 -17.23 -10.50 -9.10
N GLN A 104 -18.55 -10.48 -8.80
CA GLN A 104 -19.32 -11.70 -8.50
C GLN A 104 -18.66 -12.59 -7.43
N GLY A 105 -18.09 -11.97 -6.39
CA GLY A 105 -17.38 -12.67 -5.31
C GLY A 105 -15.96 -13.15 -5.65
N ARG A 106 -15.52 -13.01 -6.91
CA ARG A 106 -14.16 -13.35 -7.35
C ARG A 106 -13.23 -12.13 -7.25
N PRO A 107 -12.05 -12.23 -6.61
CA PRO A 107 -11.10 -11.13 -6.56
C PRO A 107 -10.52 -10.86 -7.96
N VAL A 108 -10.46 -9.58 -8.35
CA VAL A 108 -9.97 -9.16 -9.68
C VAL A 108 -8.82 -8.16 -9.60
N ALA A 109 -8.70 -7.40 -8.51
CA ALA A 109 -7.65 -6.41 -8.33
C ALA A 109 -7.40 -6.08 -6.84
N CYS A 110 -6.26 -5.44 -6.55
CA CYS A 110 -5.88 -4.97 -5.22
C CYS A 110 -5.32 -3.54 -5.29
N LEU A 111 -5.66 -2.70 -4.30
CA LEU A 111 -5.20 -1.33 -4.20
C LEU A 111 -4.73 -1.01 -2.78
N ALA A 112 -3.70 -0.17 -2.62
CA ALA A 112 -3.40 0.47 -1.33
C ALA A 112 -3.18 1.97 -1.47
N TRP A 113 -3.64 2.68 -0.45
CA TRP A 113 -3.48 4.12 -0.27
C TRP A 113 -2.80 4.38 1.04
N CYS A 114 -1.83 5.29 1.08
CA CYS A 114 -1.09 5.61 2.31
C CYS A 114 -0.93 7.11 2.45
N SER A 115 -0.85 7.60 3.68
CA SER A 115 -0.61 9.01 3.95
C SER A 115 0.68 9.48 3.31
N ALA A 116 0.68 10.73 2.86
CA ALA A 116 1.83 11.29 2.18
C ALA A 116 3.06 11.34 3.10
N PRO A 117 4.25 10.93 2.61
CA PRO A 117 5.48 11.09 3.35
C PRO A 117 5.73 12.56 3.70
N TRP A 118 6.29 12.79 4.89
CA TRP A 118 6.41 14.14 5.45
C TRP A 118 7.15 15.11 4.52
N HIS A 119 8.29 14.70 3.98
CA HIS A 119 9.13 15.51 3.11
C HIS A 119 9.27 14.88 1.73
N ILE A 120 8.63 15.48 0.71
CA ILE A 120 8.85 15.17 -0.69
C ILE A 120 8.97 16.49 -1.45
N GLY A 121 10.21 16.93 -1.68
CA GLY A 121 10.47 18.24 -2.28
C GLY A 121 9.88 18.41 -3.69
N CYS A 122 9.81 17.34 -4.50
CA CYS A 122 9.19 17.43 -5.82
C CYS A 122 7.67 17.67 -5.75
N ARG A 123 6.96 16.97 -4.86
CA ARG A 123 5.53 17.22 -4.58
C ARG A 123 5.32 18.66 -4.13
N ASP A 124 6.07 19.11 -3.12
CA ASP A 124 5.85 20.43 -2.51
C ASP A 124 6.08 21.55 -3.54
N ARG A 125 7.09 21.40 -4.41
CA ARG A 125 7.34 22.33 -5.53
C ARG A 125 6.24 22.27 -6.61
N PHE A 126 5.77 21.09 -6.96
CA PHE A 126 4.73 20.91 -7.96
C PHE A 126 3.39 21.51 -7.52
N ILE A 127 3.01 21.29 -6.25
CA ILE A 127 1.80 21.89 -5.67
C ILE A 127 2.00 23.39 -5.36
N GLY A 128 3.25 23.83 -5.19
CA GLY A 128 3.58 25.22 -4.85
C GLY A 128 3.40 25.55 -3.37
N TRP A 129 3.47 24.56 -2.48
CA TRP A 129 3.26 24.76 -1.05
C TRP A 129 4.49 25.36 -0.35
N SER A 130 4.23 26.39 0.47
CA SER A 130 5.18 26.82 1.49
C SER A 130 5.33 25.76 2.59
N PRO A 131 6.41 25.80 3.40
CA PRO A 131 6.58 24.88 4.52
C PRO A 131 5.40 24.88 5.51
N GLN A 132 4.75 26.03 5.70
CA GLN A 132 3.57 26.18 6.56
C GLN A 132 2.32 25.55 5.94
N GLN A 133 2.07 25.80 4.64
CA GLN A 133 0.95 25.19 3.91
C GLN A 133 1.08 23.67 3.88
N ARG A 134 2.29 23.16 3.59
CA ARG A 134 2.58 21.73 3.66
C ARG A 134 2.22 21.15 5.02
N LYS A 135 2.71 21.76 6.11
CA LYS A 135 2.44 21.25 7.47
C LYS A 135 0.93 21.20 7.79
N LYS A 136 0.15 22.15 7.27
CA LYS A 136 -1.29 22.21 7.46
C LYS A 136 -2.06 21.21 6.60
N ASN A 137 -1.63 21.02 5.35
CA ASN A 137 -2.42 20.33 4.33
C ASN A 137 -1.95 18.89 4.05
N LEU A 138 -0.79 18.47 4.56
CA LEU A 138 -0.22 17.15 4.27
C LEU A 138 -1.13 15.99 4.67
N CYS A 139 -1.89 16.14 5.75
CA CYS A 139 -2.87 15.13 6.19
C CYS A 139 -4.01 14.89 5.18
N LEU A 140 -4.21 15.82 4.24
CA LEU A 140 -5.21 15.76 3.18
C LEU A 140 -4.68 15.10 1.89
N ILE A 141 -3.47 14.53 1.93
CA ILE A 141 -2.87 13.85 0.78
C ILE A 141 -2.62 12.39 1.12
N VAL A 142 -3.03 11.54 0.18
CA VAL A 142 -2.67 10.13 0.12
C VAL A 142 -2.05 9.77 -1.21
N ASN A 143 -1.16 8.79 -1.17
CA ASN A 143 -0.50 8.22 -2.33
C ASN A 143 -1.09 6.83 -2.60
N ASN A 144 -1.37 6.52 -3.87
CA ASN A 144 -1.62 5.15 -4.27
C ASN A 144 -0.28 4.40 -4.30
N THR A 145 -0.01 3.61 -3.27
CA THR A 145 1.28 2.94 -3.10
C THR A 145 1.36 1.59 -3.79
N ARG A 146 0.21 0.94 -4.00
CA ARG A 146 0.13 -0.33 -4.74
C ARG A 146 -1.13 -0.40 -5.57
N PHE A 147 -0.99 -0.94 -6.77
CA PHE A 147 -2.08 -1.18 -7.69
C PHE A 147 -1.78 -2.47 -8.46
N LEU A 148 -2.70 -3.43 -8.41
CA LEU A 148 -2.56 -4.74 -9.03
C LEU A 148 -3.88 -5.13 -9.66
N ILE A 149 -3.89 -5.36 -10.97
CA ILE A 149 -4.91 -6.19 -11.62
C ILE A 149 -4.34 -7.60 -11.71
N LEU A 150 -5.13 -8.61 -11.38
CA LEU A 150 -4.62 -9.98 -11.29
C LEU A 150 -4.24 -10.51 -12.69
N PRO A 151 -3.21 -11.37 -12.81
CA PRO A 151 -2.63 -11.75 -14.11
C PRO A 151 -3.60 -12.40 -15.09
N TRP A 152 -4.63 -13.07 -14.57
CA TRP A 152 -5.68 -13.72 -15.34
C TRP A 152 -6.86 -12.80 -15.68
N VAL A 153 -6.80 -11.52 -15.34
CA VAL A 153 -7.87 -10.54 -15.59
C VAL A 153 -7.47 -9.60 -16.71
N ARG A 154 -8.15 -9.71 -17.85
CA ARG A 154 -8.00 -8.84 -19.01
C ARG A 154 -9.33 -8.19 -19.36
N VAL A 155 -9.70 -7.20 -18.56
CA VAL A 155 -10.94 -6.44 -18.72
C VAL A 155 -10.62 -4.99 -19.09
N PRO A 156 -10.93 -4.54 -20.32
CA PRO A 156 -10.71 -3.15 -20.71
C PRO A 156 -11.38 -2.17 -19.74
N TYR A 157 -10.69 -1.06 -19.46
CA TYR A 157 -11.17 0.03 -18.59
C TYR A 157 -11.35 -0.32 -17.09
N LEU A 158 -11.01 -1.54 -16.66
CA LEU A 158 -11.08 -1.94 -15.26
C LEU A 158 -10.21 -1.05 -14.37
N ALA A 159 -9.00 -0.71 -14.83
CA ALA A 159 -8.06 0.09 -14.03
C ALA A 159 -8.62 1.48 -13.68
N SER A 160 -9.06 2.23 -14.69
CA SER A 160 -9.64 3.57 -14.51
C SER A 160 -10.95 3.51 -13.73
N HIS A 161 -11.78 2.50 -13.96
CA HIS A 161 -13.00 2.27 -13.17
C HIS A 161 -12.69 2.09 -11.68
N LEU A 162 -11.71 1.25 -11.34
CA LEU A 162 -11.30 1.00 -9.95
C LEU A 162 -10.70 2.23 -9.29
N LEU A 163 -9.84 2.97 -10.00
CA LEU A 163 -9.28 4.22 -9.50
C LEU A 163 -10.38 5.24 -9.21
N GLY A 164 -11.33 5.43 -10.14
CA GLY A 164 -12.47 6.31 -9.93
C GLY A 164 -13.38 5.86 -8.77
N LEU A 165 -13.65 4.56 -8.65
CA LEU A 165 -14.41 4.00 -7.54
C LEU A 165 -13.71 4.24 -6.19
N SER A 166 -12.39 4.02 -6.15
CA SER A 166 -11.59 4.25 -4.94
C SER A 166 -11.56 5.72 -4.56
N ALA A 167 -11.37 6.63 -5.50
CA ALA A 167 -11.33 8.07 -5.24
C ALA A 167 -12.63 8.59 -4.60
N ARG A 168 -13.79 8.01 -4.95
CA ARG A 168 -15.09 8.37 -4.35
C ARG A 168 -15.28 7.80 -2.94
N ARG A 169 -14.76 6.60 -2.65
CA ARG A 169 -14.95 5.93 -1.35
C ARG A 169 -13.89 6.30 -0.31
N LEU A 170 -12.68 6.56 -0.77
CA LEU A 170 -11.49 6.70 0.06
C LEU A 170 -11.64 7.77 1.16
N PRO A 171 -12.17 8.98 0.91
CA PRO A 171 -12.32 9.97 1.98
C PRO A 171 -13.23 9.51 3.11
N GLN A 172 -14.37 8.88 2.77
CA GLN A 172 -15.31 8.37 3.77
C GLN A 172 -14.73 7.19 4.55
N ASP A 173 -14.10 6.23 3.86
CA ASP A 173 -13.46 5.10 4.52
C ASP A 173 -12.31 5.57 5.43
N TRP A 174 -11.56 6.58 4.99
CA TRP A 174 -10.47 7.17 5.78
C TRP A 174 -10.99 7.82 7.05
N GLN A 175 -12.01 8.68 6.93
CA GLN A 175 -12.67 9.31 8.07
C GLN A 175 -13.26 8.28 9.04
N ASN A 176 -13.91 7.24 8.54
CA ASN A 176 -14.48 6.18 9.36
C ASN A 176 -13.42 5.38 10.10
N PHE A 177 -12.27 5.13 9.46
CA PHE A 177 -11.23 4.27 9.99
C PHE A 177 -10.25 5.01 10.92
N TYR A 178 -9.91 6.27 10.60
CA TYR A 178 -8.89 7.07 11.29
C TYR A 178 -9.46 8.25 12.09
N GLY A 179 -10.73 8.61 11.89
CA GLY A 179 -11.39 9.68 12.65
C GLY A 179 -11.05 11.10 12.18
N HIS A 180 -10.37 11.27 11.04
CA HIS A 180 -10.06 12.58 10.47
C HIS A 180 -10.23 12.57 8.94
N PRO A 181 -10.43 13.75 8.32
CA PRO A 181 -10.69 13.82 6.90
C PRO A 181 -9.42 13.60 6.09
N LEU A 182 -9.65 13.22 4.84
CA LEU A 182 -8.69 13.18 3.75
C LEU A 182 -9.09 14.21 2.69
#